data_AF-A0A3D3LBZ0-F1
#
_entry.id   AF-A0A3D3LBZ0-F1
#
_cell.length_a   1.000
_cell.length_b   1.000
_cell.length_c   1.000
_cell.angle_alpha   90.00
_cell.angle_beta   90.00
_cell.angle_gamma   90.00
#
_symmetry.space_group_name_H-M   'P 1'
#
loop_
_entity.id
_entity.type
_entity.pdbx_description
1 polymer ?
#
loop_
_entity_poly.entity_id
_entity_poly.type
_entity_poly.pdbx_seq_one_letter_code
_entity_poly.pdbx_strand_id
1 'polypeptide(L)'
;MPTPKQDCELLIREMLPFAKRMLSDHGEFYPYGGMMRADREIVHVGAQEAGNDHPPSQPLIQTLQDYFCDQARSGGIVASCIIFDVLVKKPGGDQKRDAIQVNLDHRDDYSVEVVFPYQLGQNSISLEEPFALPGNAQIFTKTLA
;
A
#
# COMPACT_ATOMS: atom_id res chain seq x y z
N MET A 1 -5.82 9.76 21.51
CA MET A 1 -6.03 9.38 20.10
C MET A 1 -4.83 8.55 19.67
N PRO A 2 -5.00 7.56 18.76
CA PRO A 2 -3.86 6.84 18.19
C PRO A 2 -2.91 7.82 17.49
N THR A 3 -1.64 7.48 17.45
CA THR A 3 -0.62 8.22 16.70
C THR A 3 -0.74 7.92 15.20
N PRO A 4 -0.21 8.78 14.31
CA PRO A 4 -0.20 8.53 12.86
C PRO A 4 0.39 7.17 12.49
N LYS A 5 1.47 6.78 13.18
CA LYS A 5 2.09 5.45 13.03
C LYS A 5 1.13 4.31 13.40
N GLN A 6 0.38 4.45 14.49
CA GLN A 6 -0.58 3.42 14.92
C GLN A 6 -1.71 3.26 13.90
N ASP A 7 -2.19 4.34 13.29
CA ASP A 7 -3.22 4.28 12.24
C ASP A 7 -2.70 3.61 10.97
N CYS A 8 -1.47 3.93 10.55
CA CYS A 8 -0.80 3.24 9.45
C CYS A 8 -0.56 1.74 9.75
N GLU A 9 -0.18 1.39 10.98
CA GLU A 9 -0.05 -0.01 11.40
C GLU A 9 -1.39 -0.76 11.37
N LEU A 10 -2.51 -0.10 11.69
CA LEU A 10 -3.85 -0.68 11.57
C LEU A 10 -4.19 -0.97 10.10
N LEU A 11 -3.90 -0.04 9.18
CA LEU A 11 -4.05 -0.28 7.74
C LEU A 11 -3.22 -1.48 7.28
N ILE A 12 -1.95 -1.59 7.68
CA ILE A 12 -1.12 -2.76 7.32
C ILE A 12 -1.78 -4.06 7.83
N ARG A 13 -2.21 -4.11 9.09
CA ARG A 13 -2.80 -5.31 9.69
C ARG A 13 -4.07 -5.75 8.96
N GLU A 14 -4.88 -4.79 8.53
CA GLU A 14 -6.13 -5.04 7.82
C GLU A 14 -5.90 -5.45 6.36
N MET A 15 -4.98 -4.79 5.66
CA MET A 15 -4.83 -4.94 4.21
C MET A 15 -3.86 -6.05 3.80
N LEU A 16 -2.81 -6.33 4.59
CA LEU A 16 -1.76 -7.30 4.23
C LEU A 16 -2.24 -8.75 4.10
N PRO A 17 -3.21 -9.26 4.90
CA PRO A 17 -3.73 -10.62 4.73
C PRO A 17 -4.29 -10.88 3.32
N PHE A 18 -4.88 -9.88 2.66
CA PHE A 18 -5.39 -10.03 1.31
C PHE A 18 -4.27 -10.28 0.29
N ALA A 19 -3.19 -9.49 0.29
CA ALA A 19 -2.03 -9.74 -0.56
C ALA A 19 -1.42 -11.12 -0.33
N LYS A 20 -1.27 -11.54 0.94
CA LYS A 20 -0.76 -12.88 1.27
C LYS A 20 -1.62 -13.99 0.66
N ARG A 21 -2.94 -13.85 0.77
CA ARG A 21 -3.89 -14.82 0.21
C ARG A 21 -3.77 -14.87 -1.31
N MET A 22 -3.77 -13.73 -1.99
CA MET A 22 -3.66 -13.67 -3.45
C MET A 22 -2.35 -14.28 -3.95
N LEU A 23 -1.22 -13.97 -3.30
CA LEU A 23 0.07 -14.58 -3.63
C LEU A 23 0.10 -16.10 -3.37
N SER A 24 -0.54 -16.57 -2.30
CA SER A 24 -0.61 -18.00 -1.98
C SER A 24 -1.50 -18.78 -2.96
N ASP A 25 -2.63 -18.20 -3.36
CA ASP A 25 -3.66 -18.85 -4.18
C ASP A 25 -3.36 -18.71 -5.68
N HIS A 26 -2.79 -17.57 -6.10
CA HIS A 26 -2.63 -17.19 -7.51
C HIS A 26 -1.18 -16.85 -7.92
N GLY A 27 -0.28 -16.62 -6.97
CA GLY A 27 1.11 -16.23 -7.25
C GLY A 27 1.32 -14.75 -7.59
N GLU A 28 0.24 -13.98 -7.76
CA GLU A 28 0.28 -12.55 -8.09
C GLU A 28 -0.96 -11.83 -7.53
N PHE A 29 -0.92 -10.49 -7.54
CA PHE A 29 -2.07 -9.64 -7.25
C PHE A 29 -1.94 -8.28 -7.93
N TYR A 30 -3.07 -7.68 -8.29
CA TYR A 30 -3.12 -6.31 -8.78
C TYR A 30 -3.01 -5.30 -7.64
N PRO A 31 -2.44 -4.10 -7.89
CA PRO A 31 -2.46 -3.02 -6.92
C PRO A 31 -3.86 -2.74 -6.37
N TYR A 32 -3.93 -2.56 -5.06
CA TYR A 32 -5.14 -2.19 -4.34
C TYR A 32 -4.78 -1.21 -3.21
N GLY A 33 -5.78 -0.63 -2.59
CA GLY A 33 -5.58 0.34 -1.53
C GLY A 33 -6.55 0.18 -0.38
N GLY A 34 -6.23 0.85 0.72
CA GLY A 34 -7.07 1.00 1.88
C GLY A 34 -7.06 2.45 2.34
N MET A 35 -8.16 2.93 2.89
CA MET A 35 -8.23 4.26 3.49
C MET A 35 -8.89 4.19 4.86
N MET A 36 -8.40 4.99 5.79
CA MET A 36 -9.03 5.21 7.08
C MET A 36 -9.80 6.52 7.03
N ARG A 37 -11.12 6.44 7.17
CA ARG A 37 -12.03 7.59 7.21
C ARG A 37 -11.82 8.42 8.48
N ALA A 38 -12.36 9.65 8.48
CA ALA A 38 -12.34 10.54 9.64
C ALA A 38 -12.99 9.94 10.90
N ASP A 39 -13.97 9.04 10.72
CA ASP A 39 -14.64 8.28 11.78
C ASP A 39 -13.89 7.01 12.21
N ARG A 40 -12.70 6.75 11.63
CA ARG A 40 -11.84 5.58 11.87
C ARG A 40 -12.30 4.28 11.22
N GLU A 41 -13.31 4.30 10.37
CA GLU A 41 -13.64 3.13 9.54
C GLU A 41 -12.54 2.90 8.49
N ILE A 42 -12.12 1.64 8.32
CA ILE A 42 -11.20 1.24 7.24
C ILE A 42 -12.01 0.70 6.06
N VAL A 43 -11.72 1.23 4.87
CA VAL A 43 -12.38 0.84 3.62
C VAL A 43 -11.34 0.30 2.64
N HIS A 44 -11.62 -0.88 2.08
CA HIS A 44 -10.82 -1.49 1.00
C HIS A 44 -11.23 -0.90 -0.35
N VAL A 45 -10.26 -0.59 -1.20
CA VAL A 45 -10.46 0.07 -2.50
C VAL A 45 -9.67 -0.67 -3.57
N GLY A 46 -10.35 -1.10 -4.62
CA GLY A 46 -9.74 -1.63 -5.84
C GLY A 46 -9.70 -0.57 -6.94
N ALA A 47 -8.77 -0.73 -7.88
CA ALA A 47 -8.77 0.02 -9.13
C ALA A 47 -8.99 -0.93 -10.32
N GLN A 48 -9.56 -0.40 -11.39
CA GLN A 48 -9.82 -1.12 -12.63
C GLN A 48 -9.51 -0.22 -13.82
N GLU A 49 -9.04 -0.80 -14.92
CA GLU A 49 -8.89 -0.12 -16.20
C GLU A 49 -9.95 -0.65 -17.17
N ALA A 50 -10.78 0.23 -17.74
CA ALA A 50 -11.89 -0.18 -18.59
C ALA A 50 -11.38 -0.85 -19.88
N GLY A 51 -11.86 -2.07 -20.15
CA GLY A 51 -11.50 -2.83 -21.36
C GLY A 51 -10.15 -3.55 -21.28
N ASN A 52 -9.52 -3.58 -20.11
CA ASN A 52 -8.30 -4.33 -19.88
C ASN A 52 -8.42 -5.21 -18.63
N ASP A 53 -8.51 -6.52 -18.83
CA ASP A 53 -8.63 -7.50 -17.74
C ASP A 53 -7.29 -7.75 -17.03
N HIS A 54 -6.17 -7.33 -17.64
CA HIS A 54 -4.81 -7.48 -17.10
C HIS A 54 -4.03 -6.16 -17.19
N PRO A 55 -4.45 -5.11 -16.45
CA PRO A 55 -3.81 -3.81 -16.50
C PRO A 55 -2.39 -3.85 -15.92
N PRO A 56 -1.45 -3.07 -16.48
CA PRO A 56 -0.18 -2.82 -15.82
C PRO A 56 -0.40 -2.19 -14.43
N SER A 57 0.53 -2.40 -13.50
CA SER A 57 0.40 -1.88 -12.13
C SER A 57 0.36 -0.35 -12.05
N GLN A 58 1.13 0.34 -12.90
CA GLN A 58 1.31 1.79 -12.78
C GLN A 58 0.01 2.60 -12.99
N PRO A 59 -0.83 2.34 -14.03
CA PRO A 59 -2.15 2.97 -14.17
C PRO A 59 -3.08 2.75 -12.97
N LEU A 60 -3.09 1.54 -12.40
CA LEU A 60 -3.90 1.23 -11.22
C LEU A 60 -3.43 2.01 -9.99
N ILE A 61 -2.11 2.07 -9.77
CA ILE A 61 -1.51 2.86 -8.69
C ILE A 61 -1.89 4.33 -8.83
N GLN A 62 -1.78 4.90 -10.04
CA GLN A 62 -2.15 6.30 -10.28
C GLN A 62 -3.64 6.55 -9.99
N THR A 63 -4.51 5.63 -10.40
CA THR A 63 -5.96 5.73 -10.15
C THR A 63 -6.27 5.74 -8.65
N LEU A 64 -5.60 4.88 -7.87
CA LEU A 64 -5.73 4.84 -6.41
C LEU A 64 -5.20 6.12 -5.77
N GLN A 65 -4.05 6.62 -6.25
CA GLN A 65 -3.46 7.87 -5.76
C GLN A 65 -4.40 9.05 -5.97
N ASP A 66 -4.93 9.22 -7.17
CA ASP A 66 -5.83 10.33 -7.51
C ASP A 66 -7.09 10.28 -6.64
N TYR A 67 -7.71 9.09 -6.51
CA TYR A 67 -8.86 8.90 -5.64
C TYR A 67 -8.58 9.26 -4.18
N PHE A 68 -7.45 8.80 -3.63
CA PHE A 68 -7.08 9.10 -2.24
C PHE A 68 -6.71 10.57 -2.04
N CYS A 69 -6.09 11.23 -3.02
CA CYS A 69 -5.85 12.67 -2.97
C CYS A 69 -7.16 13.45 -2.88
N ASP A 70 -8.19 13.07 -3.64
CA ASP A 70 -9.50 13.71 -3.59
C ASP A 70 -10.21 13.48 -2.24
N GLN A 71 -10.11 12.27 -1.69
CA GLN A 71 -10.62 11.96 -0.34
C GLN A 71 -9.88 12.74 0.75
N ALA A 72 -8.56 12.92 0.61
CA ALA A 72 -7.75 13.69 1.55
C ALA A 72 -8.09 15.19 1.48
N ARG A 73 -8.20 15.77 0.28
CA ARG A 73 -8.56 17.19 0.08
C ARG A 73 -9.94 17.54 0.62
N SER A 74 -10.89 16.62 0.53
CA SER A 74 -12.23 16.78 1.10
C SER A 74 -12.29 16.56 2.62
N GLY A 75 -11.19 16.13 3.25
CA GLY A 75 -11.12 15.82 4.67
C GLY A 75 -11.81 14.50 5.05
N GLY A 76 -12.15 13.66 4.07
CA GLY A 76 -12.87 12.40 4.27
C GLY A 76 -12.03 11.30 4.92
N ILE A 77 -10.70 11.39 4.83
CA ILE A 77 -9.76 10.38 5.34
C ILE A 77 -8.65 10.99 6.20
N VAL A 78 -8.10 10.18 7.10
CA VAL A 78 -6.97 10.54 7.97
C VAL A 78 -5.68 9.80 7.60
N ALA A 79 -5.83 8.63 6.97
CA ALA A 79 -4.72 7.80 6.51
C ALA A 79 -5.10 7.04 5.24
N SER A 80 -4.12 6.66 4.44
CA SER A 80 -4.28 5.80 3.27
C SER A 80 -3.11 4.83 3.14
N CYS A 81 -3.34 3.76 2.40
CA CYS A 81 -2.29 2.88 1.94
C CYS A 81 -2.54 2.37 0.51
N ILE A 82 -1.47 2.22 -0.27
CA ILE A 82 -1.49 1.53 -1.56
C ILE A 82 -0.54 0.34 -1.48
N ILE A 83 -1.03 -0.83 -1.84
CA ILE A 83 -0.33 -2.11 -1.76
C ILE A 83 -0.12 -2.65 -3.17
N PHE A 84 1.10 -3.01 -3.51
CA PHE A 84 1.46 -3.56 -4.82
C PHE A 84 2.69 -4.47 -4.72
N ASP A 85 2.81 -5.38 -5.68
CA ASP A 85 3.95 -6.29 -5.80
C ASP A 85 5.10 -5.62 -6.55
N VAL A 86 6.32 -5.79 -6.05
CA VAL A 86 7.54 -5.16 -6.57
C VAL A 86 8.74 -6.07 -6.50
N LEU A 87 9.71 -5.82 -7.38
CA LEU A 87 11.01 -6.47 -7.35
C LEU A 87 12.05 -5.52 -6.72
N VAL A 88 12.43 -5.78 -5.47
CA VAL A 88 13.33 -4.91 -4.69
C VAL A 88 14.74 -5.49 -4.59
N LYS A 89 15.74 -4.62 -4.46
CA LYS A 89 17.07 -5.00 -3.96
C LYS A 89 17.13 -4.70 -2.48
N LYS A 90 17.48 -5.69 -1.66
CA LYS A 90 17.70 -5.45 -0.23
C LYS A 90 18.86 -4.46 -0.04
N PRO A 91 18.78 -3.51 0.89
CA PRO A 91 19.91 -2.64 1.23
C PRO A 91 21.17 -3.48 1.54
N GLY A 92 22.26 -3.22 0.82
CA GLY A 92 23.52 -3.94 0.97
C GLY A 92 23.64 -5.29 0.23
N GLY A 93 22.67 -5.65 -0.62
CA GLY A 93 22.73 -6.86 -1.44
C GLY A 93 22.45 -6.61 -2.94
N ASP A 94 22.95 -7.50 -3.79
CA ASP A 94 22.78 -7.42 -5.25
C ASP A 94 21.63 -8.25 -5.81
N GLN A 95 21.10 -9.19 -5.02
CA GLN A 95 19.98 -10.03 -5.46
C GLN A 95 18.66 -9.28 -5.35
N LYS A 96 17.92 -9.31 -6.45
CA LYS A 96 16.53 -8.86 -6.49
C LYS A 96 15.63 -9.90 -5.81
N ARG A 97 14.62 -9.44 -5.08
CA ARG A 97 13.64 -10.23 -4.35
C ARG A 97 12.26 -9.65 -4.59
N ASP A 98 11.27 -10.53 -4.77
CA ASP A 98 9.87 -10.10 -4.78
C ASP A 98 9.47 -9.61 -3.39
N ALA A 99 8.65 -8.58 -3.35
CA ALA A 99 8.20 -7.96 -2.12
C ALA A 99 6.83 -7.31 -2.29
N ILE A 100 6.04 -7.35 -1.22
CA ILE A 100 4.85 -6.52 -1.10
C ILE A 100 5.33 -5.15 -0.61
N GLN A 101 5.08 -4.10 -1.38
CA GLN A 101 5.30 -2.73 -0.96
C GLN A 101 3.97 -2.10 -0.53
N VAL A 102 4.00 -1.45 0.64
CA VAL A 102 2.86 -0.72 1.20
C VAL A 102 3.27 0.74 1.38
N ASN A 103 2.75 1.61 0.52
CA ASN A 103 2.96 3.06 0.63
C ASN A 103 1.87 3.64 1.54
N LEU A 104 2.26 4.27 2.65
CA LEU A 104 1.35 4.80 3.67
C LEU A 104 1.55 6.29 3.84
N ASP A 105 0.45 7.03 3.81
CA ASP A 105 0.44 8.45 4.15
C ASP A 105 -0.65 8.73 5.20
N HIS A 106 -0.39 9.71 6.06
CA HIS A 106 -1.29 10.18 7.09
C HIS A 106 -1.35 11.72 7.06
N ARG A 107 -2.53 12.28 7.34
CA ARG A 107 -2.77 13.74 7.32
C ARG A 107 -1.86 14.54 8.27
N ASP A 108 -1.39 13.89 9.32
CA ASP A 108 -0.59 14.48 10.41
C ASP A 108 0.92 14.24 10.16
N ASP A 109 1.37 14.53 8.94
CA ASP A 109 2.79 14.57 8.52
C ASP A 109 3.57 13.26 8.75
N TYR A 110 2.91 12.13 8.49
CA TYR A 110 3.53 10.81 8.57
C TYR A 110 3.40 10.10 7.24
N SER A 111 4.54 9.67 6.68
CA SER A 111 4.62 9.04 5.37
C SER A 111 5.77 8.03 5.36
N VAL A 112 5.46 6.78 5.02
CA VAL A 112 6.39 5.65 5.09
C VAL A 112 6.06 4.62 4.01
N GLU A 113 7.10 4.01 3.45
CA GLU A 113 6.97 2.83 2.60
C GLU A 113 7.44 1.62 3.41
N VAL A 114 6.57 0.64 3.60
CA VAL A 114 6.94 -0.62 4.29
C VAL A 114 7.03 -1.71 3.24
N VAL A 115 8.18 -2.37 3.20
CA VAL A 115 8.49 -3.42 2.22
C VAL A 115 8.55 -4.75 2.95
N PHE A 116 7.80 -5.73 2.46
CA PHE A 116 7.75 -7.11 2.95
C PHE A 116 8.28 -8.05 1.86
N PRO A 117 9.60 -8.32 1.84
CA PRO A 117 10.15 -9.33 0.93
C PRO A 117 9.50 -10.68 1.19
N TYR A 118 9.32 -11.48 0.15
CA TYR A 118 8.69 -12.79 0.30
C TYR A 118 9.31 -13.86 -0.60
N GLN A 119 9.01 -15.11 -0.26
CA GLN A 119 9.30 -16.28 -1.07
C GLN A 119 8.02 -17.09 -1.26
N LEU A 120 7.77 -17.50 -2.50
CA LEU A 120 6.67 -18.41 -2.84
C LEU A 120 7.14 -19.86 -2.70
N GLY A 121 6.29 -20.68 -2.08
CA GLY A 121 6.37 -22.13 -2.08
C GLY A 121 5.22 -22.76 -2.87
N GLN A 122 5.01 -24.06 -2.73
CA GLN A 122 3.81 -24.72 -3.29
C GLN A 122 2.57 -24.27 -2.52
N ASN A 123 1.81 -23.34 -3.10
CA ASN A 123 0.58 -22.78 -2.51
C ASN A 123 0.79 -22.17 -1.13
N SER A 124 1.94 -21.55 -0.89
CA SER A 124 2.27 -20.90 0.38
C SER A 124 3.17 -19.70 0.16
N ILE A 125 3.11 -18.73 1.07
CA ILE A 125 4.01 -17.57 1.10
C ILE A 125 4.72 -17.46 2.45
N SER A 126 6.02 -17.18 2.42
CA SER A 126 6.79 -16.78 3.60
C SER A 126 7.25 -15.34 3.44
N LEU A 127 6.85 -14.47 4.38
CA LEU A 127 7.41 -13.11 4.47
C LEU A 127 8.74 -13.14 5.21
N GLU A 128 9.71 -12.37 4.73
CA GLU A 128 10.95 -12.08 5.43
C GLU A 128 10.80 -10.88 6.38
N GLU A 129 11.87 -10.52 7.09
CA GLU A 129 11.89 -9.35 7.97
C GLU A 129 11.58 -8.08 7.16
N PRO A 130 10.52 -7.32 7.51
CA PRO A 130 10.17 -6.11 6.80
C PRO A 130 11.15 -4.98 7.10
N PHE A 131 11.25 -4.03 6.18
CA PHE A 131 11.97 -2.79 6.41
C PHE A 131 11.15 -1.59 5.94
N ALA A 132 11.46 -0.43 6.51
CA ALA A 132 10.77 0.82 6.21
C ALA A 132 11.73 1.79 5.51
N LEU A 133 11.17 2.54 4.55
CA LEU A 133 11.82 3.65 3.86
C LEU A 133 11.02 4.93 4.08
N PRO A 134 11.64 6.12 4.03
CA PRO A 134 10.89 7.37 3.97
C PRO A 134 9.90 7.35 2.80
N GLY A 135 8.64 7.67 3.04
CA GLY A 135 7.65 7.82 1.98
C GLY A 135 7.64 9.21 1.37
N ASN A 136 6.86 9.36 0.30
CA ASN A 136 6.81 10.58 -0.51
C ASN A 136 5.65 11.53 -0.17
N ALA A 137 4.81 11.22 0.82
CA ALA A 137 3.68 12.04 1.27
C ALA A 137 2.75 12.48 0.12
N GLN A 138 2.52 11.60 -0.85
CA GLN A 138 1.84 11.91 -2.11
C GLN A 138 0.36 12.24 -1.90
N ILE A 139 -0.30 11.59 -0.93
CA ILE A 139 -1.74 11.72 -0.69
C ILE A 139 -2.09 12.98 0.10
N PHE A 140 -1.30 13.30 1.12
CA PHE A 140 -1.55 14.45 2.02
C PHE A 140 -0.55 15.59 1.79
N THR A 141 -0.30 15.92 0.52
CA THR A 141 0.60 17.03 0.17
C THR A 141 0.09 18.35 0.75
N LYS A 142 0.91 19.01 1.57
CA LYS A 142 0.65 20.41 1.95
C LYS A 142 0.75 21.25 0.68
N THR A 143 -0.36 21.83 0.22
CA THR A 143 -0.25 23.05 -0.59
C THR A 143 0.45 24.07 0.31
N LEU A 144 1.68 24.44 -0.03
CA LEU A 144 2.35 25.57 0.59
C LEU A 144 1.45 26.78 0.32
N ALA A 145 0.73 27.23 1.36
CA ALA A 145 -0.03 28.47 1.36
C ALA A 145 0.92 29.67 1.53
#